data_AF-A0A8S3TTI7-F1
#
_entry.id   AF-A0A8S3TTI7-F1
#
_cell.length_a   1.000
_cell.length_b   1.000
_cell.length_c   1.000
_cell.angle_alpha   90.00
_cell.angle_beta   90.00
_cell.angle_gamma   90.00
#
_symmetry.space_group_name_H-M   'P 1'
#
loop_
_entity.id
_entity.type
_entity.pdbx_description
1 polymer ?
#
loop_
_entity_poly.entity_id
_entity_poly.type
_entity_poly.pdbx_seq_one_letter_code
_entity_poly.pdbx_strand_id
1 'polypeptide(L)'
;MFLSGQQIFLTPLETSAKKEMMNGPNLRRLNIAPSDLHAAEIYHQTCSVNLELLSKSPSRSKQTKRLETLLRALFSQNDSSVKVASVGQAIIQASRPRTLIAPLQIALSVQMHHHFGSRFLLDTLNTLGFASSYTEVQRFELNAAAAAHDRTNTQFGNGTFVQYIADNVDHNLRTLDGHGTFHGMGMIAAVTPGFRLDKAVPRLSPTLKEVSDLAKINIEYYKMQSKQSLQAEFATMNYERNMIDTTWKLDLLSKVCWPLTCNRPSWSAIMHKVMDGDYPGRSSVVFLPMIDMNPSDLTCINSTLNFIGKHAKAQHCVPILTFDQPLYWKAMNIIKDEPLNSPLKSVILRLGGFHLEMSFVGGIGHLMEGSGITELLETVYAPNAVTHMTSGKAIARAVRAHFLIDTALANNLVTHIRHTTSR
;
A
#
# COMPACT_ATOMS: atom_id res chain seq x y z
N MET A 1 -3.39 -11.80 2.76
CA MET A 1 -2.46 -10.75 3.22
C MET A 1 -3.07 -9.42 2.80
N PHE A 2 -3.72 -8.74 3.75
CA PHE A 2 -4.53 -7.56 3.47
C PHE A 2 -3.63 -6.32 3.50
N LEU A 3 -3.47 -5.65 2.35
CA LEU A 3 -2.96 -4.29 2.32
C LEU A 3 -4.08 -3.40 2.84
N SER A 4 -4.01 -3.06 4.13
CA SER A 4 -4.83 -2.01 4.71
C SER A 4 -4.52 -0.72 3.95
N GLY A 5 -5.52 -0.11 3.32
CA GLY A 5 -5.43 1.24 2.79
C GLY A 5 -5.07 2.19 3.93
N GLN A 6 -3.79 2.59 4.01
CA GLN A 6 -3.42 3.75 4.78
C GLN A 6 -3.80 4.98 3.95
N GLN A 7 -4.94 5.59 4.28
CA GLN A 7 -5.11 7.01 4.02
C GLN A 7 -4.06 7.75 4.85
N ILE A 8 -2.99 8.20 4.21
CA ILE A 8 -1.96 9.03 4.84
C ILE A 8 -2.49 10.46 4.83
N PHE A 9 -2.95 10.93 5.98
CA PHE A 9 -3.29 12.32 6.20
C PHE A 9 -2.01 13.12 6.51
N LEU A 10 -1.42 13.78 5.51
CA LEU A 10 -0.32 14.73 5.73
C LEU A 10 -0.88 16.10 6.14
N THR A 11 -0.69 16.51 7.40
CA THR A 11 -0.92 17.89 7.85
C THR A 11 0.33 18.73 7.60
N PRO A 12 0.28 19.82 6.81
CA PRO A 12 1.34 20.82 6.85
C PRO A 12 1.08 21.76 8.03
N LEU A 13 2.07 21.86 8.93
CA LEU A 13 2.19 23.00 9.83
C LEU A 13 2.53 24.24 8.98
N GLU A 14 1.73 25.28 9.15
CA GLU A 14 1.91 26.60 8.54
C GLU A 14 3.33 27.12 8.77
N THR A 15 4.01 27.56 7.71
CA THR A 15 5.09 28.53 7.83
C THR A 15 4.92 29.65 6.82
N SER A 16 4.88 30.86 7.38
CA SER A 16 4.87 32.16 6.73
C SER A 16 6.05 32.33 5.76
N ALA A 17 5.84 32.10 4.46
CA ALA A 17 6.81 32.48 3.42
C ALA A 17 6.16 32.75 2.04
N LYS A 18 4.93 33.29 2.01
CA LYS A 18 4.14 33.45 0.77
C LYS A 18 4.21 34.83 0.08
N LYS A 19 5.21 35.67 0.34
CA LYS A 19 5.13 37.09 -0.08
C LYS A 19 5.95 37.56 -1.29
N GLU A 20 6.69 36.73 -2.02
CA GLU A 20 7.58 37.25 -3.10
C GLU A 20 7.49 36.60 -4.49
N MET A 21 6.39 35.95 -4.87
CA MET A 21 6.25 35.38 -6.23
C MET A 21 5.04 35.84 -7.04
N MET A 22 4.46 37.00 -6.71
CA MET A 22 3.43 37.62 -7.56
C MET A 22 4.00 38.84 -8.29
N ASN A 23 4.41 38.66 -9.54
CA ASN A 23 4.34 39.65 -10.64
C ASN A 23 4.85 39.04 -11.96
N GLY A 24 3.94 38.71 -12.89
CA GLY A 24 4.25 38.29 -14.26
C GLY A 24 3.06 37.57 -14.94
N PRO A 25 2.71 37.87 -16.20
CA PRO A 25 1.35 37.65 -16.72
C PRO A 25 1.09 36.22 -17.21
N ASN A 26 -0.13 35.74 -16.94
CA ASN A 26 -0.92 34.72 -17.65
C ASN A 26 -0.15 33.72 -18.53
N LEU A 27 0.43 32.71 -17.90
CA LEU A 27 0.60 31.38 -18.48
C LEU A 27 0.15 30.38 -17.40
N ARG A 28 -0.82 29.52 -17.74
CA ARG A 28 -1.21 28.36 -16.93
C ARG A 28 0.04 27.51 -16.68
N ARG A 29 0.79 27.80 -15.62
CA ARG A 29 1.92 27.00 -15.18
C ARG A 29 1.36 25.79 -14.47
N LEU A 30 1.23 24.70 -15.23
CA LEU A 30 1.38 23.34 -14.72
C LEU A 30 2.69 23.29 -13.95
N ASN A 31 2.64 23.62 -12.66
CA ASN A 31 3.67 23.27 -11.68
C ASN A 31 3.40 21.86 -11.15
N ILE A 32 3.06 20.93 -12.04
CA ILE A 32 3.22 19.51 -11.76
C ILE A 32 4.65 19.25 -12.18
N ALA A 33 5.57 19.26 -11.22
CA ALA A 33 6.83 18.62 -11.48
C ALA A 33 6.53 17.11 -11.60
N PRO A 34 6.95 16.43 -12.66
CA PRO A 34 6.99 14.96 -12.73
C PRO A 34 7.60 14.28 -11.48
N SER A 35 8.22 15.04 -10.58
CA SER A 35 8.70 14.58 -9.27
C SER A 35 7.61 14.15 -8.29
N ASP A 36 6.41 14.74 -8.29
CA ASP A 36 5.39 14.43 -7.27
C ASP A 36 4.64 13.12 -7.61
N LEU A 37 4.46 12.86 -8.91
CA LEU A 37 3.92 11.62 -9.46
C LEU A 37 4.88 10.45 -9.20
N HIS A 38 6.18 10.74 -9.23
CA HIS A 38 7.25 9.79 -8.90
C HIS A 38 7.52 9.66 -7.41
N ALA A 39 7.21 10.66 -6.59
CA ALA A 39 7.35 10.57 -5.13
C ALA A 39 6.46 9.46 -4.54
N ALA A 40 5.30 9.15 -5.13
CA ALA A 40 4.49 7.99 -4.75
C ALA A 40 5.11 6.64 -5.17
N GLU A 41 5.70 6.58 -6.37
CA GLU A 41 6.45 5.43 -6.89
C GLU A 41 7.71 5.12 -6.06
N ILE A 42 8.40 6.19 -5.65
CA ILE A 42 9.59 6.14 -4.81
C ILE A 42 9.17 5.92 -3.37
N TYR A 43 8.05 6.46 -2.88
CA TYR A 43 7.51 6.20 -1.54
C TYR A 43 7.36 4.70 -1.27
N HIS A 44 6.76 3.96 -2.20
CA HIS A 44 6.62 2.52 -2.03
C HIS A 44 7.92 1.72 -2.24
N GLN A 45 8.78 2.16 -3.17
CA GLN A 45 10.09 1.54 -3.40
C GLN A 45 11.10 1.84 -2.26
N THR A 46 10.95 2.98 -1.57
CA THR A 46 11.82 3.43 -0.47
C THR A 46 11.30 3.10 0.91
N CYS A 47 9.98 2.97 1.12
CA CYS A 47 9.42 2.23 2.27
C CYS A 47 9.91 0.77 2.30
N SER A 48 10.34 0.25 1.14
CA SER A 48 10.96 -1.07 1.01
C SER A 48 12.50 -1.05 1.03
N VAL A 49 13.14 0.10 1.32
CA VAL A 49 14.58 0.17 1.67
C VAL A 49 14.75 -0.46 3.05
N ASN A 50 14.68 -1.78 3.02
CA ASN A 50 15.07 -2.67 4.08
C ASN A 50 16.49 -2.28 4.52
N LEU A 51 16.73 -2.28 5.83
CA LEU A 51 18.06 -2.13 6.44
C LEU A 51 19.12 -3.08 5.85
N GLU A 52 18.73 -4.08 5.06
CA GLU A 52 19.63 -4.96 4.30
C GLU A 52 20.45 -4.29 3.19
N LEU A 53 20.06 -3.12 2.67
CA LEU A 53 20.92 -2.38 1.73
C LEU A 53 22.21 -1.86 2.41
N LEU A 54 22.17 -1.70 3.74
CA LEU A 54 23.33 -1.27 4.54
C LEU A 54 24.31 -2.43 4.79
N SER A 55 23.86 -3.70 4.70
CA SER A 55 24.71 -4.89 4.91
C SER A 55 25.36 -5.41 3.62
N LYS A 56 24.86 -4.99 2.45
CA LYS A 56 25.33 -5.45 1.12
C LYS A 56 26.13 -4.40 0.33
N SER A 57 26.80 -3.44 1.00
CA SER A 57 27.53 -2.40 0.28
C SER A 57 28.60 -2.98 -0.70
N PRO A 58 28.70 -2.51 -1.96
CA PRO A 58 29.43 -3.23 -3.02
C PRO A 58 30.94 -2.96 -3.06
N SER A 59 31.52 -2.23 -2.11
CA SER A 59 32.95 -1.92 -2.13
C SER A 59 33.66 -2.46 -0.88
N ARG A 60 34.01 -3.74 -0.95
CA ARG A 60 35.07 -4.33 -0.11
C ARG A 60 36.44 -3.78 -0.53
N SER A 61 36.63 -2.46 -0.48
CA SER A 61 37.97 -1.90 -0.49
C SER A 61 38.70 -2.37 0.78
N LYS A 62 40.01 -2.61 0.69
CA LYS A 62 40.85 -3.00 1.84
C LYS A 62 40.72 -1.99 3.01
N GLN A 63 40.34 -0.75 2.71
CA GLN A 63 40.13 0.35 3.67
C GLN A 63 38.79 0.21 4.41
N THR A 64 37.69 -0.13 3.71
CA THR A 64 36.36 -0.31 4.31
C THR A 64 36.36 -1.44 5.35
N LYS A 65 37.06 -2.55 5.08
CA LYS A 65 37.19 -3.68 6.01
C LYS A 65 37.96 -3.32 7.29
N ARG A 66 38.97 -2.45 7.20
CA ARG A 66 39.75 -2.00 8.37
C ARG A 66 38.90 -1.11 9.28
N LEU A 67 38.13 -0.18 8.70
CA LEU A 67 37.20 0.65 9.45
C LEU A 67 36.12 -0.19 10.13
N GLU A 68 35.53 -1.15 9.42
CA GLU A 68 34.55 -2.07 10.00
C GLU A 68 35.12 -2.84 11.19
N THR A 69 36.33 -3.38 11.06
CA THR A 69 37.01 -4.12 12.14
C THR A 69 37.24 -3.23 13.37
N LEU A 70 37.70 -1.99 13.16
CA LEU A 70 37.87 -1.01 14.24
C LEU A 70 36.54 -0.70 14.95
N LEU A 71 35.49 -0.39 14.20
CA LEU A 71 34.19 -0.04 14.77
C LEU A 71 33.57 -1.23 15.53
N ARG A 72 33.76 -2.46 15.05
CA ARG A 72 33.30 -3.67 15.76
C ARG A 72 34.06 -3.90 17.07
N ALA A 73 35.34 -3.55 17.13
CA ALA A 73 36.11 -3.60 18.37
C ALA A 73 35.62 -2.54 19.38
N LEU A 74 35.12 -1.40 18.91
CA LEU A 74 34.58 -0.32 19.76
C LEU A 74 33.14 -0.58 20.22
N PHE A 75 32.30 -1.22 19.40
CA PHE A 75 30.89 -1.49 19.68
C PHE A 75 30.64 -3.00 19.88
N SER A 76 30.88 -3.48 21.10
CA SER A 76 30.99 -4.91 21.46
C SER A 76 29.69 -5.59 21.97
N GLN A 77 28.49 -5.11 21.60
CA GLN A 77 27.21 -5.69 22.08
C GLN A 77 26.30 -6.24 20.97
N ASN A 78 25.29 -7.05 21.33
CA ASN A 78 24.41 -7.82 20.42
C ASN A 78 23.66 -7.02 19.33
N ASP A 79 23.55 -5.67 19.44
CA ASP A 79 23.00 -4.77 18.41
C ASP A 79 24.09 -3.97 17.63
N SER A 80 25.28 -4.54 17.52
CA SER A 80 26.50 -3.91 16.99
C SER A 80 26.44 -3.57 15.49
N SER A 81 25.78 -4.38 14.67
CA SER A 81 25.93 -4.31 13.21
C SER A 81 25.37 -3.04 12.57
N VAL A 82 24.17 -2.62 12.97
CA VAL A 82 23.50 -1.42 12.44
C VAL A 82 24.23 -0.15 12.88
N LYS A 83 24.65 -0.10 14.15
CA LYS A 83 25.42 1.03 14.69
C LYS A 83 26.79 1.15 14.02
N VAL A 84 27.48 0.03 13.81
CA VAL A 84 28.74 -0.01 13.06
C VAL A 84 28.53 0.47 11.63
N ALA A 85 27.47 0.03 10.96
CA ALA A 85 27.16 0.44 9.59
C ALA A 85 26.82 1.93 9.48
N SER A 86 26.02 2.47 10.41
CA SER A 86 25.63 3.88 10.39
C SER A 86 26.81 4.81 10.66
N VAL A 87 27.59 4.53 11.70
CA VAL A 87 28.80 5.30 12.04
C VAL A 87 29.84 5.18 10.92
N GLY A 88 30.03 3.98 10.37
CA GLY A 88 30.96 3.77 9.26
C GLY A 88 30.59 4.59 8.03
N GLN A 89 29.31 4.63 7.66
CA GLN A 89 28.83 5.44 6.54
C GLN A 89 28.97 6.94 6.80
N ALA A 90 28.70 7.40 8.03
CA ALA A 90 28.91 8.80 8.41
C ALA A 90 30.39 9.19 8.29
N ILE A 91 31.31 8.38 8.80
CA ILE A 91 32.77 8.62 8.72
C ILE A 91 33.23 8.65 7.27
N ILE A 92 32.81 7.69 6.44
CA ILE A 92 33.18 7.64 5.03
C ILE A 92 32.66 8.88 4.29
N GLN A 93 31.40 9.26 4.52
CA GLN A 93 30.81 10.43 3.88
C GLN A 93 31.51 11.73 4.29
N ALA A 94 31.83 11.89 5.57
CA ALA A 94 32.56 13.05 6.08
C ALA A 94 34.00 13.11 5.54
N SER A 95 34.66 11.96 5.40
CA SER A 95 36.04 11.86 4.93
C SER A 95 36.17 12.02 3.41
N ARG A 96 35.14 11.64 2.64
CA ARG A 96 35.14 11.67 1.16
C ARG A 96 33.80 12.16 0.59
N PRO A 97 33.42 13.42 0.85
CA PRO A 97 32.08 13.92 0.55
C PRO A 97 31.71 13.95 -0.94
N ARG A 98 32.70 13.95 -1.84
CA ARG A 98 32.48 14.02 -3.30
C ARG A 98 32.63 12.68 -4.02
N THR A 99 33.08 11.63 -3.32
CA THR A 99 33.43 10.34 -3.95
C THR A 99 32.30 9.33 -3.81
N LEU A 100 31.48 9.44 -2.78
CA LEU A 100 30.39 8.51 -2.48
C LEU A 100 29.16 9.30 -2.03
N ILE A 101 27.98 8.82 -2.41
CA ILE A 101 26.74 9.12 -1.70
C ILE A 101 26.48 7.93 -0.78
N ALA A 102 26.64 8.14 0.52
CA ALA A 102 26.38 7.12 1.50
C ALA A 102 24.87 6.78 1.55
N PRO A 103 24.50 5.48 1.44
CA PRO A 103 23.11 5.04 1.42
C PRO A 103 22.27 5.56 2.58
N LEU A 104 22.84 5.64 3.78
CA LEU A 104 22.15 6.15 4.97
C LEU A 104 21.64 7.59 4.77
N GLN A 105 22.50 8.52 4.35
CA GLN A 105 22.18 9.93 4.25
C GLN A 105 21.15 10.19 3.15
N ILE A 106 21.24 9.50 2.01
CA ILE A 106 20.25 9.65 0.92
C ILE A 106 18.92 8.98 1.28
N ALA A 107 18.94 7.78 1.89
CA ALA A 107 17.72 7.09 2.29
C ALA A 107 16.96 7.87 3.38
N LEU A 108 17.68 8.42 4.37
CA LEU A 108 17.07 9.27 5.40
C LEU A 108 16.44 10.52 4.77
N SER A 109 17.15 11.20 3.87
CA SER A 109 16.59 12.38 3.20
C SER A 109 15.34 12.06 2.39
N VAL A 110 15.34 10.97 1.61
CA VAL A 110 14.17 10.56 0.82
C VAL A 110 13.00 10.21 1.75
N GLN A 111 13.25 9.49 2.84
CA GLN A 111 12.21 9.16 3.82
C GLN A 111 11.60 10.42 4.46
N MET A 112 12.43 11.37 4.88
CA MET A 112 11.98 12.63 5.48
C MET A 112 11.25 13.51 4.45
N HIS A 113 11.73 13.52 3.20
CA HIS A 113 11.05 14.23 2.11
C HIS A 113 9.63 13.71 1.92
N HIS A 114 9.47 12.38 1.83
CA HIS A 114 8.15 11.78 1.65
C HIS A 114 7.22 11.96 2.87
N HIS A 115 7.76 11.84 4.08
CA HIS A 115 6.92 11.88 5.28
C HIS A 115 6.46 13.30 5.63
N PHE A 116 7.28 14.31 5.33
CA PHE A 116 7.04 15.67 5.79
C PHE A 116 6.88 16.70 4.66
N GLY A 117 7.31 16.41 3.43
CA GLY A 117 7.29 17.36 2.31
C GLY A 117 8.08 18.65 2.59
N SER A 118 8.97 18.66 3.59
CA SER A 118 9.59 19.87 4.12
C SER A 118 11.03 20.00 3.66
N ARG A 119 11.25 20.92 2.71
CA ARG A 119 12.62 21.32 2.32
C ARG A 119 13.40 21.90 3.49
N PHE A 120 12.76 22.67 4.37
CA PHE A 120 13.41 23.24 5.56
C PHE A 120 13.99 22.15 6.47
N LEU A 121 13.23 21.07 6.71
CA LEU A 121 13.69 19.94 7.51
C LEU A 121 14.92 19.28 6.87
N LEU A 122 14.89 19.07 5.55
CA LEU A 122 15.98 18.43 4.82
C LEU A 122 17.24 19.30 4.79
N ASP A 123 17.09 20.58 4.52
CA ASP A 123 18.21 21.53 4.50
C ASP A 123 18.82 21.67 5.92
N THR A 124 18.01 21.60 6.98
CA THR A 124 18.49 21.56 8.37
C THR A 124 19.31 20.30 8.66
N LEU A 125 18.78 19.11 8.33
CA LEU A 125 19.49 17.84 8.55
C LEU A 125 20.76 17.73 7.70
N ASN A 126 20.73 18.28 6.48
CA ASN A 126 21.90 18.36 5.61
C ASN A 126 22.99 19.27 6.18
N THR A 127 22.60 20.44 6.71
CA THR A 127 23.53 21.38 7.36
C THR A 127 24.21 20.74 8.57
N LEU A 128 23.48 19.91 9.31
CA LEU A 128 24.01 19.14 10.44
C LEU A 128 24.84 17.91 10.02
N GLY A 129 24.93 17.60 8.73
CA GLY A 129 25.72 16.47 8.20
C GLY A 129 25.05 15.09 8.32
N PHE A 130 23.77 15.03 8.70
CA PHE A 130 23.04 13.77 8.89
C PHE A 130 22.32 13.27 7.64
N ALA A 131 22.11 14.16 6.66
CA ALA A 131 21.26 13.87 5.51
C ALA A 131 21.85 14.45 4.20
N SER A 132 21.44 13.91 3.06
CA SER A 132 21.72 14.50 1.74
C SER A 132 20.87 15.76 1.50
N SER A 133 21.35 16.65 0.62
CA SER A 133 20.64 17.88 0.28
C SER A 133 19.31 17.61 -0.42
N TYR A 134 18.38 18.55 -0.34
CA TYR A 134 17.11 18.49 -1.08
C TYR A 134 17.32 18.26 -2.59
N THR A 135 18.33 18.93 -3.17
CA THR A 135 18.67 18.79 -4.59
C THR A 135 19.17 17.39 -4.96
N GLU A 136 19.87 16.71 -4.06
CA GLU A 136 20.31 15.34 -4.29
C GLU A 136 19.14 14.36 -4.17
N VAL A 137 18.19 14.62 -3.25
CA VAL A 137 16.93 13.87 -3.17
C VAL A 137 16.17 13.97 -4.48
N GLN A 138 15.87 15.18 -4.96
CA GLN A 138 15.15 15.37 -6.23
C GLN A 138 15.86 14.67 -7.41
N ARG A 139 17.20 14.73 -7.45
CA ARG A 139 17.96 14.02 -8.47
C ARG A 139 17.82 12.52 -8.35
N PHE A 140 17.97 11.96 -7.15
CA PHE A 140 17.80 10.53 -6.91
C PHE A 140 16.40 10.08 -7.32
N GLU A 141 15.39 10.85 -6.95
CA GLU A 141 13.99 10.58 -7.28
C GLU A 141 13.76 10.54 -8.79
N LEU A 142 14.23 11.57 -9.50
CA LEU A 142 14.12 11.64 -10.95
C LEU A 142 14.89 10.54 -11.69
N ASN A 143 15.99 10.06 -11.12
CA ASN A 143 16.73 8.93 -11.68
C ASN A 143 16.06 7.59 -11.40
N ALA A 144 15.51 7.42 -10.19
CA ALA A 144 14.72 6.25 -9.83
C ALA A 144 13.49 6.15 -10.75
N ALA A 145 12.90 7.30 -11.09
CA ALA A 145 11.81 7.44 -12.03
C ALA A 145 12.16 6.96 -13.44
N ALA A 146 13.24 7.49 -14.01
CA ALA A 146 13.69 7.08 -15.33
C ALA A 146 14.03 5.58 -15.38
N ALA A 147 14.59 5.03 -14.30
CA ALA A 147 14.90 3.61 -14.19
C ALA A 147 13.67 2.72 -13.92
N ALA A 148 12.52 3.29 -13.53
CA ALA A 148 11.31 2.53 -13.24
C ALA A 148 10.64 1.97 -14.50
N HIS A 149 10.83 2.59 -15.66
CA HIS A 149 10.33 2.07 -16.94
C HIS A 149 10.92 0.69 -17.29
N ASP A 150 12.17 0.43 -16.91
CA ASP A 150 12.78 -0.90 -17.03
C ASP A 150 12.23 -1.93 -16.02
N ARG A 151 11.54 -1.46 -14.97
CA ARG A 151 10.97 -2.29 -13.90
C ARG A 151 9.55 -2.72 -14.22
N THR A 152 8.73 -1.84 -14.80
CA THR A 152 7.38 -2.19 -15.29
C THR A 152 7.44 -3.26 -16.39
N ASN A 153 8.48 -3.21 -17.23
CA ASN A 153 8.71 -4.17 -18.32
C ASN A 153 9.51 -5.41 -17.89
N THR A 154 9.84 -5.57 -16.60
CA THR A 154 10.54 -6.78 -16.14
C THR A 154 9.61 -7.98 -16.25
N GLN A 155 10.04 -9.04 -16.95
CA GLN A 155 9.26 -10.28 -17.04
C GLN A 155 9.11 -10.91 -15.66
N PHE A 156 7.88 -11.24 -15.29
CA PHE A 156 7.61 -12.06 -14.12
C PHE A 156 8.02 -13.51 -14.41
N GLY A 157 8.64 -14.17 -13.42
CA GLY A 157 9.09 -15.55 -13.59
C GLY A 157 7.94 -16.53 -13.82
N ASN A 158 8.24 -17.70 -14.40
CA ASN A 158 7.23 -18.75 -14.57
C ASN A 158 6.63 -19.17 -13.22
N GLY A 159 5.31 -19.37 -13.19
CA GLY A 159 4.59 -19.80 -11.98
C GLY A 159 4.26 -18.68 -11.00
N THR A 160 4.49 -17.41 -11.33
CA THR A 160 4.07 -16.29 -10.47
C THR A 160 2.57 -15.99 -10.62
N PHE A 161 1.91 -15.78 -9.49
CA PHE A 161 0.58 -15.20 -9.45
C PHE A 161 0.67 -13.67 -9.46
N VAL A 162 -0.09 -13.03 -10.36
CA VAL A 162 -0.13 -11.58 -10.51
C VAL A 162 -1.55 -11.10 -10.32
N GLN A 163 -1.73 -10.14 -9.41
CA GLN A 163 -2.99 -9.45 -9.21
C GLN A 163 -2.79 -7.96 -9.48
N TYR A 164 -3.57 -7.40 -10.40
CA TYR A 164 -3.60 -5.97 -10.67
C TYR A 164 -4.60 -5.27 -9.76
N ILE A 165 -4.25 -4.07 -9.34
CA ILE A 165 -5.12 -3.18 -8.57
C ILE A 165 -5.06 -1.82 -9.24
N ALA A 166 -6.22 -1.22 -9.45
CA ALA A 166 -6.33 0.14 -9.94
C ALA A 166 -7.29 0.92 -9.04
N ASP A 167 -6.88 2.11 -8.62
CA ASP A 167 -7.62 2.94 -7.69
C ASP A 167 -7.25 4.42 -7.84
N ASN A 168 -7.99 5.27 -7.15
CA ASN A 168 -7.78 6.70 -7.11
C ASN A 168 -6.43 7.02 -6.47
N VAL A 169 -5.67 7.91 -7.11
CA VAL A 169 -4.49 8.53 -6.51
C VAL A 169 -4.75 10.02 -6.41
N ASP A 170 -4.73 10.47 -5.16
CA ASP A 170 -4.97 11.84 -4.80
C ASP A 170 -3.68 12.50 -4.30
N HIS A 171 -3.36 13.69 -4.81
CA HIS A 171 -2.23 14.48 -4.33
C HIS A 171 -2.66 15.91 -4.00
N ASN A 172 -2.02 16.50 -2.98
CA ASN A 172 -2.25 17.88 -2.52
C ASN A 172 -3.70 18.24 -2.17
N LEU A 173 -4.56 17.27 -1.77
CA LEU A 173 -5.98 17.52 -1.48
C LEU A 173 -6.29 18.62 -0.46
N ARG A 174 -5.32 18.97 0.39
CA ARG A 174 -5.46 19.94 1.48
C ARG A 174 -5.02 21.34 1.05
N THR A 175 -5.54 21.84 -0.06
CA THR A 175 -5.42 23.26 -0.43
C THR A 175 -6.61 24.05 0.09
N LEU A 176 -6.38 25.30 0.49
CA LEU A 176 -7.43 26.19 1.02
C LEU A 176 -8.57 26.43 0.02
N ASP A 177 -8.24 26.40 -1.27
CA ASP A 177 -9.13 26.69 -2.39
C ASP A 177 -9.50 25.45 -3.22
N GLY A 178 -9.00 24.26 -2.86
CA GLY A 178 -9.17 23.03 -3.63
C GLY A 178 -8.43 23.01 -4.98
N HIS A 179 -7.62 24.03 -5.30
CA HIS A 179 -6.85 24.10 -6.55
C HIS A 179 -5.48 23.42 -6.39
N GLY A 180 -4.86 23.03 -7.51
CA GLY A 180 -3.55 22.37 -7.51
C GLY A 180 -3.56 20.95 -6.93
N THR A 181 -4.74 20.35 -6.81
CA THR A 181 -4.92 18.94 -6.45
C THR A 181 -4.72 18.06 -7.68
N PHE A 182 -4.25 16.85 -7.47
CA PHE A 182 -4.21 15.80 -8.50
C PHE A 182 -5.20 14.72 -8.12
N HIS A 183 -5.98 14.27 -9.10
CA HIS A 183 -6.97 13.20 -8.95
C HIS A 183 -6.92 12.32 -10.19
N GLY A 184 -6.08 11.31 -10.16
CA GLY A 184 -5.80 10.41 -11.29
C GLY A 184 -5.96 8.94 -10.93
N MET A 185 -5.85 8.06 -11.92
CA MET A 185 -5.88 6.61 -11.70
C MET A 185 -4.46 6.07 -11.48
N GLY A 186 -4.22 5.47 -10.32
CA GLY A 186 -3.02 4.70 -10.04
C GLY A 186 -3.23 3.23 -10.34
N MET A 187 -2.16 2.55 -10.74
CA MET A 187 -2.17 1.12 -11.01
C MET A 187 -0.96 0.44 -10.36
N ILE A 188 -1.18 -0.73 -9.79
CA ILE A 188 -0.13 -1.58 -9.25
C ILE A 188 -0.36 -3.05 -9.64
N ALA A 189 0.72 -3.83 -9.66
CA ALA A 189 0.69 -5.28 -9.74
C ALA A 189 1.31 -5.89 -8.47
N ALA A 190 0.56 -6.72 -7.77
CA ALA A 190 1.03 -7.54 -6.66
C ALA A 190 1.44 -8.92 -7.21
N VAL A 191 2.73 -9.26 -7.08
CA VAL A 191 3.33 -10.47 -7.65
C VAL A 191 3.76 -11.43 -6.55
N THR A 192 3.37 -12.70 -6.65
CA THR A 192 3.63 -13.74 -5.64
C THR A 192 4.17 -15.01 -6.31
N PRO A 193 5.27 -15.63 -5.82
CA PRO A 193 6.15 -15.17 -4.75
C PRO A 193 6.78 -13.81 -5.06
N GLY A 194 7.02 -13.01 -4.01
CA GLY A 194 7.68 -11.74 -4.17
C GLY A 194 9.12 -11.90 -4.65
N PHE A 195 9.56 -10.94 -5.45
CA PHE A 195 10.92 -10.84 -5.96
C PHE A 195 11.60 -9.56 -5.46
N ARG A 196 12.93 -9.56 -5.47
CA ARG A 196 13.75 -8.38 -5.19
C ARG A 196 14.24 -7.77 -6.49
N LEU A 197 13.99 -6.47 -6.64
CA LEU A 197 14.56 -5.66 -7.71
C LEU A 197 15.92 -5.12 -7.26
N ASP A 198 16.98 -5.91 -7.45
CA ASP A 198 18.37 -5.50 -7.15
C ASP A 198 18.96 -4.60 -8.27
N LYS A 199 18.14 -3.71 -8.86
CA LYS A 199 18.60 -2.75 -9.89
C LYS A 199 19.06 -1.47 -9.23
N ALA A 200 20.38 -1.21 -9.29
CA ALA A 200 20.96 0.05 -8.87
C ALA A 200 20.33 1.23 -9.64
N VAL A 201 20.04 2.33 -8.95
CA VAL A 201 19.56 3.56 -9.59
C VAL A 201 20.77 4.26 -10.22
N PRO A 202 20.85 4.38 -11.55
CA PRO A 202 21.96 5.06 -12.20
C PRO A 202 21.90 6.55 -11.87
N ARG A 203 23.05 7.20 -11.70
CA ARG A 203 23.12 8.65 -11.50
C ARG A 203 23.21 9.33 -12.86
N LEU A 204 22.06 9.63 -13.45
CA LEU A 204 21.90 10.38 -14.69
C LEU A 204 21.34 11.79 -14.40
N SER A 205 21.07 12.55 -15.45
CA SER A 205 20.37 13.84 -15.38
C SER A 205 19.22 13.86 -16.39
N PRO A 206 18.22 12.98 -16.21
CA PRO A 206 17.08 12.92 -17.11
C PRO A 206 16.30 14.24 -17.03
N THR A 207 15.68 14.63 -18.13
CA THR A 207 14.80 15.81 -18.16
C THR A 207 13.40 15.43 -17.68
N LEU A 208 12.66 16.41 -17.15
CA LEU A 208 11.26 16.21 -16.76
C LEU A 208 10.40 15.72 -17.94
N LYS A 209 10.75 16.14 -19.16
CA LYS A 209 10.08 15.71 -20.38
C LYS A 209 10.35 14.24 -20.68
N GLU A 210 11.60 13.78 -20.59
CA GLU A 210 11.94 12.37 -20.77
C GLU A 210 11.21 11.47 -19.77
N VAL A 211 11.17 11.85 -18.48
CA VAL A 211 10.44 11.09 -17.46
C VAL A 211 8.93 11.09 -17.72
N SER A 212 8.37 12.24 -18.12
CA SER A 212 6.95 12.34 -18.47
C SER A 212 6.59 11.49 -19.70
N ASP A 213 7.44 11.47 -20.71
CA ASP A 213 7.24 10.67 -21.92
C ASP A 213 7.27 9.16 -21.61
N LEU A 214 8.11 8.72 -20.66
CA LEU A 214 8.18 7.33 -20.20
C LEU A 214 6.93 6.86 -19.44
N ALA A 215 6.19 7.79 -18.83
CA ALA A 215 5.00 7.51 -18.04
C ALA A 215 3.70 7.53 -18.87
N LYS A 216 3.76 7.81 -20.18
CA LYS A 216 2.58 7.92 -21.03
C LYS A 216 1.89 6.57 -21.23
N ILE A 217 0.58 6.57 -21.04
CA ILE A 217 -0.32 5.49 -21.45
C ILE A 217 -1.17 5.96 -22.63
N ASN A 218 -1.44 5.06 -23.56
CA ASN A 218 -2.39 5.30 -24.64
C ASN A 218 -3.81 5.37 -24.07
N ILE A 219 -4.48 6.50 -24.26
CA ILE A 219 -5.87 6.70 -23.85
C ILE A 219 -6.79 6.05 -24.89
N GLU A 220 -7.56 5.06 -24.46
CA GLU A 220 -8.51 4.31 -25.26
C GLU A 220 -9.91 4.85 -24.96
N TYR A 221 -10.40 5.75 -25.83
CA TYR A 221 -11.69 6.43 -25.64
C TYR A 221 -12.86 5.44 -25.55
N TYR A 222 -13.64 5.55 -24.48
CA TYR A 222 -14.86 4.75 -24.32
C TYR A 222 -16.06 5.47 -24.95
N LYS A 223 -16.69 4.81 -25.92
CA LYS A 223 -17.96 5.26 -26.48
C LYS A 223 -19.07 4.28 -26.07
N MET A 224 -19.96 4.75 -25.20
CA MET A 224 -21.07 3.94 -24.71
C MET A 224 -21.97 3.49 -25.88
N GLN A 225 -22.12 2.18 -26.04
CA GLN A 225 -22.88 1.60 -27.16
C GLN A 225 -24.34 1.32 -26.78
N SER A 226 -24.65 1.06 -25.51
CA SER A 226 -26.01 0.82 -25.04
C SER A 226 -26.27 1.47 -23.67
N LYS A 227 -27.52 1.85 -23.38
CA LYS A 227 -27.97 2.33 -22.05
C LYS A 227 -28.47 1.20 -21.14
N GLN A 228 -28.13 -0.07 -21.43
CA GLN A 228 -28.59 -1.17 -20.60
C GLN A 228 -27.75 -1.24 -19.33
N SER A 229 -28.31 -0.79 -18.22
CA SER A 229 -27.73 -1.03 -16.90
C SER A 229 -27.64 -2.53 -16.64
N LEU A 230 -26.54 -2.98 -16.02
CA LEU A 230 -26.49 -4.30 -15.39
C LEU A 230 -27.67 -4.43 -14.40
N GLN A 231 -28.63 -5.28 -14.73
CA GLN A 231 -29.55 -5.82 -13.74
C GLN A 231 -28.82 -6.96 -13.04
N ALA A 232 -28.42 -6.74 -11.79
CA ALA A 232 -27.87 -7.79 -10.96
C ALA A 232 -29.03 -8.66 -10.48
N GLU A 233 -29.12 -9.87 -11.02
CA GLU A 233 -30.00 -10.89 -10.47
C GLU A 233 -29.22 -11.66 -9.40
N PHE A 234 -29.80 -11.76 -8.20
CA PHE A 234 -29.26 -12.62 -7.17
C PHE A 234 -29.50 -14.07 -7.59
N ALA A 235 -28.47 -14.74 -8.07
CA ALA A 235 -28.51 -16.17 -8.25
C ALA A 235 -28.50 -16.84 -6.88
N THR A 236 -29.44 -17.77 -6.65
CA THR A 236 -29.31 -18.69 -5.52
C THR A 236 -28.07 -19.53 -5.78
N MET A 237 -27.03 -19.38 -4.96
CA MET A 237 -25.90 -20.29 -5.03
C MET A 237 -26.42 -21.69 -4.69
N ASN A 238 -26.36 -22.60 -5.67
CA ASN A 238 -26.50 -24.03 -5.42
C ASN A 238 -25.26 -24.47 -4.64
N TYR A 239 -25.24 -24.18 -3.34
CA TYR A 239 -24.25 -24.70 -2.43
C TYR A 239 -24.34 -26.22 -2.55
N GLU A 240 -23.35 -26.86 -3.18
CA GLU A 240 -23.21 -28.29 -3.09
C GLU A 240 -23.16 -28.63 -1.60
N ARG A 241 -24.22 -29.33 -1.16
CA ARG A 241 -24.71 -29.39 0.21
C ARG A 241 -23.83 -30.28 1.13
N ASN A 242 -22.53 -30.39 0.87
CA ASN A 242 -21.64 -31.36 1.53
C ASN A 242 -20.35 -30.77 2.13
N MET A 243 -20.09 -29.46 2.03
CA MET A 243 -18.99 -28.86 2.80
C MET A 243 -19.44 -28.63 4.25
N ILE A 244 -19.15 -29.60 5.13
CA ILE A 244 -19.29 -29.41 6.57
C ILE A 244 -18.19 -28.44 7.00
N ASP A 245 -18.56 -27.19 7.28
CA ASP A 245 -17.67 -26.25 7.96
C ASP A 245 -17.36 -26.83 9.35
N THR A 246 -16.14 -27.30 9.58
CA THR A 246 -15.66 -27.76 10.89
C THR A 246 -14.88 -26.68 11.64
N THR A 247 -14.72 -25.48 11.08
CA THR A 247 -13.92 -24.39 11.65
C THR A 247 -14.53 -23.90 12.97
N TRP A 248 -15.84 -24.03 13.14
CA TRP A 248 -16.51 -23.77 14.43
C TRP A 248 -15.97 -24.64 15.58
N LYS A 249 -15.46 -25.86 15.30
CA LYS A 249 -14.86 -26.72 16.33
C LYS A 249 -13.54 -26.12 16.84
N LEU A 250 -12.76 -25.52 15.94
CA LEU A 250 -11.51 -24.83 16.29
C LEU A 250 -11.81 -23.54 17.07
N ASP A 251 -12.84 -22.81 16.66
CA ASP A 251 -13.30 -21.61 17.36
C ASP A 251 -13.83 -21.96 18.77
N LEU A 252 -14.64 -23.01 18.89
CA LEU A 252 -15.12 -23.51 20.17
C LEU A 252 -13.99 -24.00 21.07
N LEU A 253 -13.08 -24.83 20.55
CA LEU A 253 -11.88 -25.27 21.29
C LEU A 253 -11.09 -24.05 21.77
N SER A 254 -10.95 -23.07 20.89
CA SER A 254 -10.24 -21.83 21.17
C SER A 254 -10.84 -21.07 22.36
N LYS A 255 -12.17 -21.00 22.42
CA LYS A 255 -12.96 -20.34 23.46
C LYS A 255 -12.98 -21.13 24.77
N VAL A 256 -13.16 -22.45 24.73
CA VAL A 256 -13.22 -23.30 25.94
C VAL A 256 -11.86 -23.40 26.65
N CYS A 257 -10.76 -23.38 25.90
CA CYS A 257 -9.41 -23.37 26.48
C CYS A 257 -9.06 -22.06 27.21
N TRP A 258 -9.73 -20.94 26.89
CA TRP A 258 -9.44 -19.63 27.48
C TRP A 258 -9.45 -19.64 29.03
N PRO A 259 -10.52 -20.12 29.70
CA PRO A 259 -10.55 -20.20 31.16
C PRO A 259 -9.76 -21.38 31.74
N LEU A 260 -8.93 -22.07 30.95
CA LEU A 260 -8.07 -23.18 31.40
C LEU A 260 -6.57 -22.86 31.34
N THR A 261 -6.13 -21.87 30.54
CA THR A 261 -4.70 -21.54 30.36
C THR A 261 -4.47 -20.04 30.16
N CYS A 262 -3.46 -19.45 30.84
CA CYS A 262 -3.18 -18.00 30.79
C CYS A 262 -2.35 -17.53 29.58
N ASN A 263 -1.64 -18.42 28.88
CA ASN A 263 -0.82 -18.09 27.72
C ASN A 263 -1.35 -18.77 26.46
N ARG A 264 -1.96 -18.00 25.55
CA ARG A 264 -2.55 -18.55 24.33
C ARG A 264 -2.18 -17.73 23.09
N PRO A 265 -1.90 -18.39 21.94
CA PRO A 265 -1.90 -17.72 20.65
C PRO A 265 -3.24 -17.02 20.35
N SER A 266 -3.19 -15.87 19.68
CA SER A 266 -4.38 -15.19 19.16
C SER A 266 -5.14 -16.09 18.18
N TRP A 267 -6.40 -15.78 17.87
CA TRP A 267 -7.15 -16.49 16.83
C TRP A 267 -6.35 -16.60 15.53
N SER A 268 -5.73 -15.51 15.08
CA SER A 268 -4.88 -15.50 13.89
C SER A 268 -3.68 -16.45 13.98
N ALA A 269 -3.08 -16.60 15.16
CA ALA A 269 -1.95 -17.52 15.36
C ALA A 269 -2.41 -18.99 15.38
N ILE A 270 -3.61 -19.28 15.89
CA ILE A 270 -4.21 -20.62 15.75
C ILE A 270 -4.52 -20.92 14.29
N MET A 271 -5.15 -19.99 13.58
CA MET A 271 -5.43 -20.18 12.16
C MET A 271 -4.13 -20.38 11.38
N HIS A 272 -3.07 -19.64 11.67
CA HIS A 272 -1.76 -19.88 11.06
C HIS A 272 -1.27 -21.31 11.34
N LYS A 273 -1.37 -21.79 12.58
CA LYS A 273 -0.89 -23.12 12.96
C LYS A 273 -1.72 -24.26 12.34
N VAL A 274 -3.03 -24.07 12.19
CA VAL A 274 -3.95 -25.12 11.73
C VAL A 274 -4.10 -25.14 10.22
N MET A 275 -3.94 -23.98 9.57
CA MET A 275 -3.89 -23.91 8.12
C MET A 275 -2.55 -24.49 7.65
N ASP A 276 -2.57 -25.79 7.38
CA ASP A 276 -1.50 -26.47 6.66
C ASP A 276 -1.58 -26.09 5.17
N GLY A 277 -0.51 -25.57 4.61
CA GLY A 277 -0.49 -25.11 3.24
C GLY A 277 0.82 -24.45 2.83
N ASP A 278 1.12 -24.53 1.54
CA ASP A 278 2.28 -23.87 0.95
C ASP A 278 2.10 -22.35 1.02
N TYR A 279 2.77 -21.69 1.97
CA TYR A 279 2.85 -20.24 1.99
C TYR A 279 3.72 -19.78 0.81
N PRO A 280 3.16 -19.15 -0.23
CA PRO A 280 3.91 -18.81 -1.44
C PRO A 280 4.81 -17.58 -1.24
N GLY A 281 5.04 -17.15 0.01
CA GLY A 281 5.84 -15.97 0.33
C GLY A 281 5.06 -14.66 0.31
N ARG A 282 5.75 -13.58 0.68
CA ARG A 282 5.23 -12.21 0.64
C ARG A 282 5.22 -11.72 -0.80
N SER A 283 4.17 -11.02 -1.21
CA SER A 283 4.08 -10.42 -2.55
C SER A 283 5.02 -9.20 -2.69
N SER A 284 5.53 -8.98 -3.91
CA SER A 284 6.17 -7.72 -4.30
C SER A 284 5.19 -6.83 -5.03
N VAL A 285 5.26 -5.52 -4.78
CA VAL A 285 4.40 -4.53 -5.43
C VAL A 285 5.19 -3.84 -6.53
N VAL A 286 4.66 -3.90 -7.75
CA VAL A 286 5.17 -3.19 -8.93
C VAL A 286 4.23 -2.04 -9.23
N PHE A 287 4.76 -0.83 -9.32
CA PHE A 287 4.00 0.34 -9.76
C PHE A 287 3.89 0.31 -11.27
N LEU A 288 2.70 0.60 -11.77
CA LEU A 288 2.41 0.73 -13.18
C LEU A 288 2.13 2.20 -13.48
N PRO A 289 2.28 2.66 -14.73
CA PRO A 289 2.13 4.06 -15.04
C PRO A 289 0.71 4.55 -14.68
N MET A 290 0.60 5.82 -14.31
CA MET A 290 -0.66 6.42 -13.91
C MET A 290 -1.40 7.03 -15.09
N ILE A 291 -2.72 7.15 -14.99
CA ILE A 291 -3.52 7.89 -15.96
C ILE A 291 -3.93 9.20 -15.32
N ASP A 292 -3.49 10.32 -15.91
CA ASP A 292 -3.88 11.68 -15.54
C ASP A 292 -5.28 12.02 -16.07
N MET A 293 -6.26 11.28 -15.56
CA MET A 293 -7.68 11.45 -15.82
C MET A 293 -8.46 11.08 -14.57
N ASN A 294 -9.62 11.71 -14.38
CA ASN A 294 -10.53 11.36 -13.30
C ASN A 294 -10.80 9.83 -13.31
N PRO A 295 -10.49 9.10 -12.22
CA PRO A 295 -10.71 7.64 -12.13
C PRO A 295 -12.15 7.21 -12.43
N SER A 296 -13.12 8.05 -12.10
CA SER A 296 -14.53 7.80 -12.34
C SER A 296 -14.96 7.99 -13.81
N ASP A 297 -14.11 8.52 -14.67
CA ASP A 297 -14.35 8.64 -16.11
C ASP A 297 -14.32 7.26 -16.79
N LEU A 298 -15.32 6.94 -17.62
CA LEU A 298 -15.41 5.65 -18.29
C LEU A 298 -14.25 5.40 -19.27
N THR A 299 -13.72 6.45 -19.89
CA THR A 299 -12.51 6.37 -20.74
C THR A 299 -11.28 6.04 -19.90
N CYS A 300 -11.17 6.58 -18.68
CA CYS A 300 -10.08 6.25 -17.77
C CYS A 300 -10.12 4.77 -17.38
N ILE A 301 -11.30 4.26 -17.02
CA ILE A 301 -11.52 2.85 -16.68
C ILE A 301 -11.26 1.95 -17.89
N ASN A 302 -11.75 2.31 -19.08
CA ASN A 302 -11.51 1.56 -20.30
C ASN A 302 -10.02 1.51 -20.69
N SER A 303 -9.31 2.63 -20.56
CA SER A 303 -7.87 2.71 -20.80
C SER A 303 -7.10 1.82 -19.82
N THR A 304 -7.54 1.79 -18.55
CA THR A 304 -6.98 0.92 -17.50
C THR A 304 -7.16 -0.55 -17.85
N LEU A 305 -8.37 -0.96 -18.26
CA LEU A 305 -8.66 -2.34 -18.68
C LEU A 305 -7.80 -2.78 -19.86
N ASN A 306 -7.68 -1.92 -20.89
CA ASN A 306 -6.87 -2.19 -22.07
C ASN A 306 -5.38 -2.29 -21.74
N PHE A 307 -4.87 -1.38 -20.91
CA PHE A 307 -3.48 -1.40 -20.47
C PHE A 307 -3.17 -2.70 -19.73
N ILE A 308 -4.01 -3.08 -18.74
CA ILE A 308 -3.81 -4.30 -17.95
C ILE A 308 -3.93 -5.56 -18.82
N GLY A 309 -4.88 -5.61 -19.75
CA GLY A 309 -4.99 -6.73 -20.70
C GLY A 309 -3.73 -6.91 -21.55
N LYS A 310 -3.20 -5.81 -22.11
CA LYS A 310 -1.96 -5.82 -22.90
C LYS A 310 -0.75 -6.21 -22.03
N HIS A 311 -0.65 -5.64 -20.83
CA HIS A 311 0.44 -5.89 -19.90
C HIS A 311 0.44 -7.34 -19.39
N ALA A 312 -0.71 -7.88 -18.97
CA ALA A 312 -0.84 -9.27 -18.53
C ALA A 312 -0.48 -10.26 -19.65
N LYS A 313 -0.89 -9.97 -20.89
CA LYS A 313 -0.50 -10.76 -22.06
C LYS A 313 1.00 -10.77 -22.28
N ALA A 314 1.67 -9.61 -22.17
CA ALA A 314 3.12 -9.50 -22.28
C ALA A 314 3.87 -10.23 -21.16
N GLN A 315 3.24 -10.36 -19.99
CA GLN A 315 3.75 -11.05 -18.81
C GLN A 315 3.33 -12.52 -18.73
N HIS A 316 2.61 -13.04 -19.73
CA HIS A 316 2.06 -14.40 -19.75
C HIS A 316 1.25 -14.76 -18.50
N CYS A 317 0.49 -13.81 -17.96
CA CYS A 317 -0.35 -14.01 -16.77
C CYS A 317 -1.83 -13.71 -17.03
N VAL A 318 -2.68 -14.15 -16.10
CA VAL A 318 -4.13 -13.89 -16.17
C VAL A 318 -4.40 -12.45 -15.71
N PRO A 319 -5.13 -11.62 -16.49
CA PRO A 319 -5.44 -10.24 -16.13
C PRO A 319 -6.53 -10.16 -15.05
N ILE A 320 -6.16 -10.41 -13.79
CA ILE A 320 -7.05 -10.23 -12.64
C ILE A 320 -6.93 -8.79 -12.15
N LEU A 321 -7.99 -7.99 -12.30
CA LEU A 321 -8.01 -6.58 -11.93
C LEU A 321 -8.99 -6.31 -10.79
N THR A 322 -8.48 -5.70 -9.73
CA THR A 322 -9.25 -5.29 -8.57
C THR A 322 -9.51 -3.79 -8.59
N PHE A 323 -10.78 -3.43 -8.39
CA PHE A 323 -11.24 -2.05 -8.27
C PHE A 323 -11.97 -1.85 -6.93
N ASP A 324 -12.09 -0.61 -6.49
CA ASP A 324 -13.07 -0.23 -5.48
C ASP A 324 -14.52 -0.50 -5.97
N GLN A 325 -15.51 -0.35 -5.10
CA GLN A 325 -16.90 -0.70 -5.45
C GLN A 325 -17.47 0.13 -6.63
N PRO A 326 -17.36 1.47 -6.64
CA PRO A 326 -17.86 2.27 -7.76
C PRO A 326 -17.17 1.98 -9.09
N LEU A 327 -15.84 1.83 -9.10
CA LEU A 327 -15.07 1.57 -10.32
C LEU A 327 -15.32 0.14 -10.82
N TYR A 328 -15.43 -0.84 -9.92
CA TYR A 328 -15.77 -2.22 -10.26
C TYR A 328 -17.09 -2.28 -11.04
N TRP A 329 -18.13 -1.59 -10.57
CA TRP A 329 -19.42 -1.57 -11.24
C TRP A 329 -19.34 -0.99 -12.65
N LYS A 330 -18.62 0.13 -12.82
CA LYS A 330 -18.41 0.75 -14.14
C LYS A 330 -17.61 -0.17 -15.07
N ALA A 331 -16.55 -0.80 -14.57
CA ALA A 331 -15.73 -1.75 -15.32
C ALA A 331 -16.55 -2.98 -15.77
N MET A 332 -17.43 -3.51 -14.91
CA MET A 332 -18.34 -4.60 -15.26
C MET A 332 -19.28 -4.22 -16.40
N ASN A 333 -19.83 -2.99 -16.40
CA ASN A 333 -20.68 -2.51 -17.50
C ASN A 333 -19.88 -2.41 -18.81
N ILE A 334 -18.66 -1.86 -18.76
CA ILE A 334 -17.76 -1.77 -19.93
C ILE A 334 -17.49 -3.17 -20.50
N ILE A 335 -17.05 -4.12 -19.67
CA ILE A 335 -16.75 -5.49 -20.14
C ILE A 335 -18.01 -6.16 -20.68
N LYS A 336 -19.20 -5.93 -20.10
CA LYS A 336 -20.45 -6.50 -20.62
C LYS A 336 -20.78 -5.97 -22.02
N ASP A 337 -20.67 -4.66 -22.22
CA ASP A 337 -20.96 -3.98 -23.49
C ASP A 337 -20.01 -4.36 -24.63
N GLU A 338 -18.81 -4.86 -24.31
CA GLU A 338 -17.84 -5.31 -25.30
C GLU A 338 -18.33 -6.53 -26.12
N PRO A 339 -17.95 -6.65 -27.40
CA PRO A 339 -18.17 -7.85 -28.20
C PRO A 339 -17.56 -9.12 -27.57
N LEU A 340 -18.13 -10.30 -27.86
CA LEU A 340 -17.66 -11.59 -27.34
C LEU A 340 -16.19 -11.90 -27.68
N ASN A 341 -15.71 -11.43 -28.83
CA ASN A 341 -14.33 -11.60 -29.29
C ASN A 341 -13.38 -10.50 -28.77
N SER A 342 -13.87 -9.55 -27.97
CA SER A 342 -13.03 -8.49 -27.41
C SER A 342 -11.99 -9.06 -26.45
N PRO A 343 -10.72 -8.61 -26.53
CA PRO A 343 -9.69 -9.00 -25.58
C PRO A 343 -10.06 -8.63 -24.14
N LEU A 344 -10.92 -7.62 -23.93
CA LEU A 344 -11.40 -7.23 -22.60
C LEU A 344 -12.25 -8.30 -21.92
N LYS A 345 -12.87 -9.22 -22.67
CA LYS A 345 -13.61 -10.37 -22.09
C LYS A 345 -12.73 -11.33 -21.30
N SER A 346 -11.41 -11.29 -21.52
CA SER A 346 -10.44 -12.09 -20.77
C SER A 346 -10.09 -11.51 -19.40
N VAL A 347 -10.42 -10.23 -19.14
CA VAL A 347 -10.13 -9.56 -17.88
C VAL A 347 -11.07 -10.05 -16.79
N ILE A 348 -10.50 -10.56 -15.71
CA ILE A 348 -11.25 -11.02 -14.54
C ILE A 348 -11.34 -9.85 -13.56
N LEU A 349 -12.54 -9.31 -13.38
CA LEU A 349 -12.78 -8.25 -12.41
C LEU A 349 -13.01 -8.81 -11.02
N ARG A 350 -12.39 -8.18 -10.03
CA ARG A 350 -12.56 -8.49 -8.60
C ARG A 350 -13.00 -7.24 -7.84
N LEU A 351 -14.00 -7.39 -6.99
CA LEU A 351 -14.39 -6.34 -6.05
C LEU A 351 -13.34 -6.20 -4.94
N GLY A 352 -12.93 -4.97 -4.64
CA GLY A 352 -12.00 -4.65 -3.57
C GLY A 352 -12.48 -5.16 -2.21
N GLY A 353 -11.64 -5.96 -1.54
CA GLY A 353 -12.01 -6.63 -0.29
C GLY A 353 -12.30 -5.68 0.87
N PHE A 354 -11.66 -4.50 0.91
CA PHE A 354 -11.84 -3.56 2.01
C PHE A 354 -13.28 -2.99 2.04
N HIS A 355 -13.84 -2.62 0.89
CA HIS A 355 -15.22 -2.16 0.82
C HIS A 355 -16.21 -3.27 1.17
N LEU A 356 -15.91 -4.52 0.77
CA LEU A 356 -16.70 -5.69 1.18
C LEU A 356 -16.69 -5.85 2.71
N GLU A 357 -15.53 -5.72 3.36
CA GLU A 357 -15.42 -5.74 4.82
C GLU A 357 -16.20 -4.59 5.46
N MET A 358 -16.10 -3.38 4.93
CA MET A 358 -16.83 -2.20 5.42
C MET A 358 -18.33 -2.42 5.35
N SER A 359 -18.84 -2.88 4.21
CA SER A 359 -20.25 -3.20 4.02
C SER A 359 -20.71 -4.35 4.93
N PHE A 360 -19.89 -5.39 5.11
CA PHE A 360 -20.23 -6.52 5.97
C PHE A 360 -20.34 -6.11 7.44
N VAL A 361 -19.35 -5.38 7.96
CA VAL A 361 -19.37 -4.87 9.33
C VAL A 361 -20.51 -3.87 9.53
N GLY A 362 -20.75 -2.97 8.56
CA GLY A 362 -21.90 -2.08 8.60
C GLY A 362 -23.23 -2.82 8.60
N GLY A 363 -23.32 -3.93 7.86
CA GLY A 363 -24.49 -4.82 7.86
C GLY A 363 -24.74 -5.49 9.20
N ILE A 364 -23.69 -5.91 9.92
CA ILE A 364 -23.81 -6.41 11.30
C ILE A 364 -24.37 -5.31 12.21
N GLY A 365 -23.82 -4.10 12.13
CA GLY A 365 -24.30 -2.98 12.93
C GLY A 365 -25.77 -2.64 12.68
N HIS A 366 -26.20 -2.68 11.43
CA HIS A 366 -27.61 -2.47 11.07
C HIS A 366 -28.52 -3.60 11.56
N LEU A 367 -28.11 -4.87 11.36
CA LEU A 367 -28.91 -6.03 11.80
C LEU A 367 -29.05 -6.10 13.32
N MET A 368 -28.01 -5.67 14.05
CA MET A 368 -27.96 -5.70 15.51
C MET A 368 -28.44 -4.39 16.15
N GLU A 369 -29.05 -3.48 15.39
CA GLU A 369 -29.62 -2.26 15.93
C GLU A 369 -30.64 -2.58 17.04
N GLY A 370 -30.52 -1.92 18.19
CA GLY A 370 -31.38 -2.17 19.36
C GLY A 370 -31.04 -3.43 20.18
N SER A 371 -29.99 -4.18 19.83
CA SER A 371 -29.59 -5.39 20.59
C SER A 371 -28.84 -5.11 21.90
N GLY A 372 -28.50 -3.85 22.20
CA GLY A 372 -27.61 -3.49 23.30
C GLY A 372 -26.11 -3.48 22.92
N ILE A 373 -25.76 -3.82 21.67
CA ILE A 373 -24.36 -3.90 21.24
C ILE A 373 -23.66 -2.53 21.29
N THR A 374 -24.36 -1.44 20.98
CA THR A 374 -23.81 -0.08 21.01
C THR A 374 -23.44 0.30 22.44
N GLU A 375 -24.36 0.09 23.37
CA GLU A 375 -24.20 0.38 24.80
C GLU A 375 -23.05 -0.45 25.40
N LEU A 376 -22.95 -1.73 25.01
CA LEU A 376 -21.84 -2.59 25.41
C LEU A 376 -20.50 -2.08 24.87
N LEU A 377 -20.46 -1.67 23.60
CA LEU A 377 -19.24 -1.11 22.99
C LEU A 377 -18.83 0.22 23.63
N GLU A 378 -19.79 1.04 24.03
CA GLU A 378 -19.55 2.32 24.70
C GLU A 378 -18.95 2.19 26.11
N THR A 379 -18.97 0.98 26.70
CA THR A 379 -18.23 0.71 27.95
C THR A 379 -16.70 0.72 27.78
N VAL A 380 -16.22 0.54 26.54
CA VAL A 380 -14.78 0.46 26.21
C VAL A 380 -14.34 1.55 25.25
N TYR A 381 -15.23 1.99 24.35
CA TYR A 381 -14.94 2.96 23.30
C TYR A 381 -15.78 4.21 23.45
N ALA A 382 -15.26 5.37 23.03
CA ALA A 382 -16.03 6.60 23.02
C ALA A 382 -17.23 6.52 22.04
N PRO A 383 -18.38 7.15 22.33
CA PRO A 383 -19.59 7.07 21.51
C PRO A 383 -19.37 7.34 20.01
N ASN A 384 -18.65 8.42 19.68
CA ASN A 384 -18.31 8.75 18.29
C ASN A 384 -17.52 7.64 17.58
N ALA A 385 -16.65 6.92 18.30
CA ALA A 385 -15.93 5.79 17.73
C ALA A 385 -16.87 4.61 17.45
N VAL A 386 -17.82 4.35 18.35
CA VAL A 386 -18.82 3.28 18.19
C VAL A 386 -19.72 3.54 16.98
N THR A 387 -20.18 4.77 16.76
CA THR A 387 -20.94 5.14 15.55
C THR A 387 -20.19 4.81 14.26
N HIS A 388 -18.89 5.06 14.21
CA HIS A 388 -18.06 4.70 13.06
C HIS A 388 -17.81 3.20 12.96
N MET A 389 -17.80 2.47 14.07
CA MET A 389 -17.64 1.02 14.09
C MET A 389 -18.89 0.31 13.58
N THR A 390 -20.07 0.67 14.08
CA THR A 390 -21.37 0.08 13.69
C THR A 390 -21.76 0.43 12.25
N SER A 391 -21.30 1.55 11.71
CA SER A 391 -21.47 1.89 10.29
C SER A 391 -20.42 1.29 9.36
N GLY A 392 -19.48 0.48 9.87
CA GLY A 392 -18.41 -0.13 9.08
C GLY A 392 -17.29 0.83 8.65
N LYS A 393 -17.31 2.10 9.09
CA LYS A 393 -16.31 3.13 8.76
C LYS A 393 -15.02 3.02 9.55
N ALA A 394 -15.00 2.26 10.64
CA ALA A 394 -13.84 2.04 11.50
C ALA A 394 -13.48 0.55 11.64
N ILE A 395 -13.22 -0.13 10.50
CA ILE A 395 -12.98 -1.58 10.40
C ILE A 395 -12.05 -2.14 11.48
N ALA A 396 -10.83 -1.59 11.62
CA ALA A 396 -9.86 -2.15 12.56
C ALA A 396 -10.34 -2.11 14.02
N ARG A 397 -11.09 -1.07 14.40
CA ARG A 397 -11.70 -0.97 15.74
C ARG A 397 -12.91 -1.88 15.85
N ALA A 398 -13.77 -1.90 14.83
CA ALA A 398 -14.97 -2.73 14.81
C ALA A 398 -14.63 -4.22 14.93
N VAL A 399 -13.69 -4.72 14.14
CA VAL A 399 -13.21 -6.10 14.20
C VAL A 399 -12.66 -6.43 15.58
N ARG A 400 -11.79 -5.57 16.14
CA ARG A 400 -11.26 -5.75 17.50
C ARG A 400 -12.38 -5.82 18.54
N ALA A 401 -13.38 -4.96 18.42
CA ALA A 401 -14.46 -4.91 19.37
C ALA A 401 -15.41 -6.10 19.27
N HIS A 402 -15.68 -6.61 18.06
CA HIS A 402 -16.39 -7.87 17.90
C HIS A 402 -15.63 -9.05 18.53
N PHE A 403 -14.31 -9.13 18.40
CA PHE A 403 -13.51 -10.14 19.11
C PHE A 403 -13.58 -9.98 20.64
N LEU A 404 -13.62 -8.74 21.16
CA LEU A 404 -13.80 -8.49 22.60
C LEU A 404 -15.17 -8.95 23.09
N ILE A 405 -16.24 -8.61 22.36
CA ILE A 405 -17.61 -9.03 22.68
C ILE A 405 -17.70 -10.55 22.66
N ASP A 406 -17.22 -11.19 21.59
CA ASP A 406 -17.21 -12.64 21.45
C ASP A 406 -16.47 -13.33 22.60
N THR A 407 -15.30 -12.80 23.00
CA THR A 407 -14.54 -13.31 24.14
C THR A 407 -15.29 -13.13 25.46
N ALA A 408 -15.92 -11.98 25.69
CA ALA A 408 -16.69 -11.71 26.91
C ALA A 408 -17.91 -12.63 27.02
N LEU A 409 -18.66 -12.81 25.93
CA LEU A 409 -19.82 -13.71 25.88
C LEU A 409 -19.40 -15.17 26.11
N ALA A 410 -18.33 -15.63 25.45
CA ALA A 410 -17.80 -16.98 25.65
C ALA A 410 -17.40 -17.23 27.11
N ASN A 411 -16.74 -16.26 27.75
CA ASN A 411 -16.37 -16.36 29.17
C ASN A 411 -17.58 -16.46 30.09
N ASN A 412 -18.60 -15.64 29.86
CA ASN A 412 -19.84 -15.70 30.64
C ASN A 412 -20.53 -17.05 30.48
N LEU A 413 -20.59 -17.59 29.26
CA LEU A 413 -21.20 -18.89 28.98
C LEU A 413 -20.45 -20.03 29.67
N VAL A 414 -19.12 -20.09 29.53
CA VAL A 414 -18.32 -21.16 30.16
C VAL A 414 -18.38 -21.08 31.68
N THR A 415 -18.38 -19.86 32.24
CA THR A 415 -18.52 -19.65 33.69
C THR A 415 -19.89 -20.13 34.17
N HIS A 416 -20.96 -19.81 33.43
CA HIS A 416 -22.30 -20.27 33.75
C HIS A 416 -22.42 -21.80 33.73
N ILE A 417 -21.87 -22.46 32.70
CA ILE A 417 -21.85 -23.93 32.60
C ILE A 417 -21.09 -24.55 33.78
N ARG A 418 -19.93 -24.02 34.15
CA ARG A 418 -19.16 -24.52 35.31
C ARG A 418 -19.99 -24.48 36.58
N HIS A 419 -20.68 -23.36 36.84
CA HIS A 419 -21.52 -23.20 38.02
C HIS A 419 -22.73 -24.14 38.05
N THR A 420 -23.37 -24.40 36.90
CA THR A 420 -24.51 -25.32 36.83
C THR A 420 -24.10 -26.78 36.94
N THR A 421 -22.91 -27.17 36.46
CA THR A 421 -22.38 -28.54 36.63
C THR A 421 -21.75 -28.82 38.00
N SER A 422 -21.46 -27.78 38.79
CA SER A 422 -20.94 -27.92 40.16
C SER A 422 -22.02 -28.01 41.24
N ARG A 423 -23.29 -27.88 40.86
CA ARG A 423 -24.47 -28.16 41.69
C ARG A 423 -25.02 -29.53 41.29
#